data_AF-F9UKM0-F1
#
_entry.id   AF-F9UKM0-F1
#
_cell.length_a   1.000
_cell.length_b   1.000
_cell.length_c   1.000
_cell.angle_alpha   90.00
_cell.angle_beta   90.00
_cell.angle_gamma   90.00
#
_symmetry.space_group_name_H-M   'P 1'
#
loop_
_entity.id
_entity.type
_entity.pdbx_description
1 polymer ?
#
loop_
_entity_poly.entity_id
_entity_poly.type
_entity_poly.pdbx_seq_one_letter_code
_entity_poly.pdbx_strand_id
1 'polypeptide(L)'
;MSKKFKKSLILAASSASTLPFIAFTVACSTNEHKRKPNPLVAKVELNENLKLTKEEAASAPRVAFITDGGDLFDKSFNQSGWEGIIRYGEQSDLSLDKYDVYEVKDNNFTDQYIAAINSGAKILVLPGFHHESVLGKFYEDNKQLVDSKGIKFIGLDFVIPSNIPAGSGISLLFETKEAGFLAGYAVGEYLKDKPASERTAGTFGGGTFNGVTDFNEGFYKGLYKYNSQADSNNTIQTKDIVDGNVYLGSVFDTTDSTKQAEVNKVINLGANVLLPVAGPWTTWVADQQNTKLVIGVDVDQSIVDTKNSSKYFTSITKQIAQAVYETVAALVKGESSFLGNYEDKKANAVIKKGIDAKWVGLAPSKVADKEKANAAIAKAFEAFHALTTEEKAWLVGKKVKPSDTNDVESNQDRLTQLSAAVNEAKKPNVETTPVTVPATGTTSGSTSSEEKEKEAETAAQTGDKETTESTDKTTGTESTTGATGTSSSSETTTTTGTESGAETSTQNPPASEATTTNTSEETSSAPAESSTTASPESTSSPSSPASPESSN
;
A
#
# COMPACT_ATOMS: atom_id res chain seq x y z
N MET A 1 -55.10 -2.27 -62.27
CA MET A 1 -56.57 -2.07 -62.13
C MET A 1 -56.84 -1.00 -61.06
N SER A 2 -58.11 -0.64 -60.80
CA SER A 2 -58.52 0.38 -59.80
C SER A 2 -57.93 0.10 -58.39
N LYS A 3 -57.34 1.04 -57.62
CA LYS A 3 -57.81 2.33 -57.04
C LYS A 3 -58.88 2.18 -55.92
N LYS A 4 -58.51 2.51 -54.67
CA LYS A 4 -59.26 3.18 -53.55
C LYS A 4 -58.40 3.08 -52.25
N PHE A 5 -57.92 4.17 -51.63
CA PHE A 5 -58.58 5.14 -50.70
C PHE A 5 -58.59 4.64 -49.22
N LYS A 6 -58.36 5.45 -48.15
CA LYS A 6 -58.23 6.94 -48.02
C LYS A 6 -57.67 7.38 -46.64
N LYS A 7 -57.04 8.59 -46.58
CA LYS A 7 -56.83 9.49 -45.39
C LYS A 7 -55.90 8.98 -44.25
N SER A 8 -55.28 9.83 -43.41
CA SER A 8 -55.21 11.31 -43.26
C SER A 8 -53.77 11.72 -42.83
N LEU A 9 -53.24 12.91 -43.18
CA LEU A 9 -53.26 14.17 -42.38
C LEU A 9 -52.78 13.97 -40.93
N ILE A 10 -51.75 14.64 -40.41
CA ILE A 10 -51.54 16.11 -40.34
C ILE A 10 -50.08 16.54 -40.59
N LEU A 11 -49.90 17.72 -41.19
CA LEU A 11 -48.64 18.47 -41.21
C LEU A 11 -48.77 19.66 -40.24
N ALA A 12 -47.82 19.82 -39.32
CA ALA A 12 -47.75 20.96 -38.42
C ALA A 12 -46.34 21.57 -38.48
N ALA A 13 -46.27 22.87 -38.79
CA ALA A 13 -45.02 23.63 -38.75
C ALA A 13 -44.94 24.41 -37.43
N SER A 14 -43.77 24.39 -36.79
CA SER A 14 -43.44 25.26 -35.67
C SER A 14 -42.05 25.88 -35.90
N SER A 15 -41.94 27.18 -35.59
CA SER A 15 -40.80 28.01 -35.94
C SER A 15 -39.63 27.87 -34.97
N ALA A 16 -38.45 27.51 -35.48
CA ALA A 16 -37.20 27.58 -34.72
C ALA A 16 -36.60 28.99 -34.85
N SER A 17 -36.84 29.85 -33.85
CA SER A 17 -36.25 31.19 -33.78
C SER A 17 -34.77 31.11 -33.41
N THR A 18 -33.89 31.30 -34.39
CA THR A 18 -32.43 31.26 -34.18
C THR A 18 -31.92 32.53 -33.48
N LEU A 19 -31.89 32.50 -32.14
CA LEU A 19 -31.08 33.43 -31.37
C LEU A 19 -29.59 33.11 -31.59
N PRO A 20 -28.73 34.11 -31.84
CA PRO A 20 -27.30 33.87 -31.96
C PRO A 20 -26.72 33.51 -30.58
N PHE A 21 -26.18 32.29 -30.46
CA PHE A 21 -25.33 31.93 -29.33
C PHE A 21 -24.06 32.77 -29.39
N ILE A 22 -24.02 33.87 -28.62
CA ILE A 22 -22.77 34.53 -28.27
C ILE A 22 -22.03 33.57 -27.33
N ALA A 23 -21.16 32.75 -27.91
CA ALA A 23 -20.26 31.90 -27.16
C ALA A 23 -19.29 32.79 -26.38
N PHE A 24 -19.61 33.07 -25.12
CA PHE A 24 -18.64 33.54 -24.15
C PHE A 24 -17.62 32.42 -23.93
N THR A 25 -16.60 32.39 -24.79
CA THR A 25 -15.36 31.67 -24.52
C THR A 25 -14.66 32.40 -23.37
N VAL A 26 -15.10 32.09 -22.15
CA VAL A 26 -14.31 32.37 -20.95
C VAL A 26 -13.02 31.58 -21.13
N ALA A 27 -11.97 32.28 -21.57
CA ALA A 27 -10.63 31.74 -21.60
C ALA A 27 -10.17 31.61 -20.14
N CYS A 28 -10.55 30.50 -19.50
CA CYS A 28 -9.97 30.10 -18.23
C CYS A 28 -8.46 30.00 -18.44
N SER A 29 -7.72 30.99 -17.95
CA SER A 29 -6.26 30.95 -17.93
C SER A 29 -5.88 29.74 -17.09
N THR A 30 -5.38 28.69 -17.74
CA THR A 30 -4.93 27.46 -17.09
C THR A 30 -3.64 27.73 -16.33
N ASN A 31 -3.78 28.41 -15.19
CA ASN A 31 -2.75 28.56 -14.17
C ASN A 31 -2.58 27.19 -13.49
N GLU A 32 -1.99 26.27 -14.24
CA GLU A 32 -1.66 24.92 -13.78
C GLU A 32 -0.37 24.98 -12.96
N HIS A 33 -0.32 24.30 -11.82
CA HIS A 33 0.86 24.36 -10.96
C HIS A 33 2.07 23.72 -11.66
N LYS A 34 3.22 24.41 -11.68
CA LYS A 34 4.42 24.00 -12.44
C LYS A 34 4.98 22.61 -12.09
N ARG A 35 4.69 22.12 -10.88
CA ARG A 35 5.05 20.78 -10.38
C ARG A 35 3.91 19.76 -10.44
N LYS A 36 2.77 20.06 -11.08
CA LYS A 36 1.66 19.11 -11.21
C LYS A 36 2.07 17.91 -12.07
N PRO A 37 1.79 16.66 -11.66
CA PRO A 37 2.09 15.48 -12.48
C PRO A 37 1.22 15.39 -13.74
N ASN A 38 1.80 14.84 -14.82
CA ASN A 38 1.09 14.52 -16.04
C ASN A 38 1.67 13.23 -16.66
N PRO A 39 0.91 12.12 -16.75
CA PRO A 39 -0.46 11.95 -16.27
C PRO A 39 -0.56 11.98 -14.74
N LEU A 40 -1.79 12.25 -14.25
CA LEU A 40 -2.16 12.02 -12.86
C LEU A 40 -2.39 10.51 -12.64
N VAL A 41 -2.00 9.98 -11.48
CA VAL A 41 -2.11 8.53 -11.17
C VAL A 41 -3.22 8.21 -10.18
N ALA A 42 -3.61 9.17 -9.34
CA ALA A 42 -4.65 9.00 -8.34
C ALA A 42 -6.01 9.54 -8.80
N LYS A 43 -7.07 9.00 -8.20
CA LYS A 43 -8.45 9.49 -8.35
C LYS A 43 -8.86 10.16 -7.05
N VAL A 44 -9.60 11.26 -7.17
CA VAL A 44 -10.18 11.98 -6.05
C VAL A 44 -11.66 12.17 -6.35
N GLU A 45 -12.52 11.66 -5.45
CA GLU A 45 -13.95 11.94 -5.41
C GLU A 45 -14.12 13.35 -4.80
N LEU A 46 -14.26 14.35 -5.68
CA LEU A 46 -14.48 15.76 -5.30
C LEU A 46 -15.79 15.93 -4.53
N ASN A 47 -15.83 16.93 -3.64
CA ASN A 47 -16.94 17.15 -2.70
C ASN A 47 -17.21 18.65 -2.58
N GLU A 48 -18.34 19.09 -3.13
CA GLU A 48 -18.76 20.50 -3.15
C GLU A 48 -18.88 21.12 -1.75
N ASN A 49 -19.19 20.33 -0.71
CA ASN A 49 -19.21 20.82 0.66
C ASN A 49 -17.81 21.25 1.15
N LEU A 50 -16.75 20.69 0.56
CA LEU A 50 -15.35 21.03 0.82
C LEU A 50 -14.76 22.07 -0.16
N LYS A 51 -15.50 22.49 -1.20
CA LYS A 51 -15.08 23.61 -2.05
C LYS A 51 -15.11 24.91 -1.23
N LEU A 52 -14.04 25.69 -1.30
CA LEU A 52 -13.99 27.01 -0.68
C LEU A 52 -14.76 28.04 -1.52
N THR A 53 -15.41 28.99 -0.84
CA THR A 53 -15.84 30.27 -1.41
C THR A 53 -14.63 31.11 -1.81
N LYS A 54 -14.84 32.17 -2.59
CA LYS A 54 -13.77 33.06 -3.05
C LYS A 54 -13.07 33.77 -1.89
N GLU A 55 -13.82 34.07 -0.84
CA GLU A 55 -13.39 34.76 0.37
C GLU A 55 -12.55 33.83 1.28
N GLU A 56 -12.98 32.57 1.43
CA GLU A 56 -12.20 31.50 2.05
C GLU A 56 -10.92 31.21 1.23
N ALA A 57 -11.01 31.09 -0.09
CA ALA A 57 -9.87 30.86 -0.99
C ALA A 57 -8.80 31.98 -0.91
N ALA A 58 -9.23 33.25 -0.85
CA ALA A 58 -8.33 34.38 -0.69
C ALA A 58 -7.61 34.36 0.67
N SER A 59 -8.32 33.99 1.74
CA SER A 59 -7.79 33.92 3.11
C SER A 59 -7.06 32.61 3.45
N ALA A 60 -7.19 31.57 2.61
CA ALA A 60 -6.63 30.25 2.83
C ALA A 60 -5.13 30.26 3.18
N PRO A 61 -4.68 29.42 4.14
CA PRO A 61 -3.27 29.27 4.47
C PRO A 61 -2.50 28.63 3.31
N ARG A 62 -1.19 28.93 3.21
CA ARG A 62 -0.30 28.19 2.30
C ARG A 62 -0.07 26.77 2.83
N VAL A 63 -0.26 25.78 1.97
CA VAL A 63 0.01 24.36 2.21
C VAL A 63 1.37 24.01 1.59
N ALA A 64 2.14 23.13 2.22
CA ALA A 64 3.34 22.56 1.64
C ALA A 64 3.29 21.03 1.70
N PHE A 65 3.50 20.36 0.56
CA PHE A 65 3.87 18.95 0.54
C PHE A 65 5.38 18.83 0.68
N ILE A 66 5.87 17.89 1.50
CA ILE A 66 7.31 17.68 1.69
C ILE A 66 7.56 16.19 1.56
N THR A 67 8.36 15.71 0.59
CA THR A 67 8.44 14.26 0.28
C THR A 67 9.23 13.46 1.32
N ASP A 68 9.00 12.14 1.42
CA ASP A 68 9.74 11.20 2.30
C ASP A 68 11.19 10.92 1.86
N GLY A 69 11.75 11.80 1.01
CA GLY A 69 12.80 11.46 0.04
C GLY A 69 12.22 11.05 -1.31
N GLY A 70 13.02 10.34 -2.12
CA GLY A 70 12.61 9.79 -3.41
C GLY A 70 12.34 10.82 -4.52
N ASP A 71 11.65 10.38 -5.58
CA ASP A 71 11.12 11.24 -6.63
C ASP A 71 9.69 11.71 -6.25
N LEU A 72 9.32 12.92 -6.63
CA LEU A 72 7.93 13.39 -6.60
C LEU A 72 7.05 12.66 -7.62
N PHE A 73 7.64 12.22 -8.73
CA PHE A 73 6.96 11.53 -9.83
C PHE A 73 7.16 10.01 -9.77
N ASP A 74 7.21 9.47 -8.55
CA ASP A 74 7.31 8.03 -8.25
C ASP A 74 6.14 7.19 -8.80
N LYS A 75 5.06 7.86 -9.24
CA LYS A 75 3.79 7.26 -9.69
C LYS A 75 3.13 6.35 -8.64
N SER A 76 3.40 6.56 -7.36
CA SER A 76 2.93 5.71 -6.26
C SER A 76 2.52 6.56 -5.05
N PHE A 77 3.45 6.84 -4.13
CA PHE A 77 3.18 7.35 -2.79
C PHE A 77 3.38 8.87 -2.69
N ASN A 78 4.55 9.36 -3.11
CA ASN A 78 4.83 10.80 -3.17
C ASN A 78 3.90 11.49 -4.17
N GLN A 79 3.73 10.91 -5.36
CA GLN A 79 2.93 11.53 -6.42
C GLN A 79 1.46 11.65 -6.00
N SER A 80 0.86 10.60 -5.44
CA SER A 80 -0.56 10.62 -5.06
C SER A 80 -0.85 11.56 -3.88
N GLY A 81 0.05 11.67 -2.89
CA GLY A 81 -0.08 12.64 -1.81
C GLY A 81 -0.07 14.10 -2.32
N TRP A 82 0.82 14.41 -3.26
CA TRP A 82 0.85 15.72 -3.91
C TRP A 82 -0.38 16.00 -4.79
N GLU A 83 -0.86 15.00 -5.53
CA GLU A 83 -2.09 15.12 -6.32
C GLU A 83 -3.32 15.47 -5.47
N GLY A 84 -3.40 15.03 -4.21
CA GLY A 84 -4.45 15.46 -3.28
C GLY A 84 -4.47 16.97 -3.04
N ILE A 85 -3.30 17.60 -2.90
CA ILE A 85 -3.16 19.05 -2.72
C ILE A 85 -3.45 19.79 -4.03
N ILE A 86 -3.01 19.26 -5.18
CA ILE A 86 -3.41 19.78 -6.50
C ILE A 86 -4.93 19.81 -6.62
N ARG A 87 -5.64 18.72 -6.27
CA ARG A 87 -7.11 18.65 -6.38
C ARG A 87 -7.84 19.60 -5.43
N TYR A 88 -7.33 19.77 -4.21
CA TYR A 88 -7.82 20.80 -3.29
C TYR A 88 -7.69 22.21 -3.87
N GLY A 89 -6.52 22.53 -4.46
CA GLY A 89 -6.25 23.82 -5.09
C GLY A 89 -7.07 24.07 -6.35
N GLU A 90 -7.20 23.08 -7.23
CA GLU A 90 -8.03 23.11 -8.44
C GLU A 90 -9.52 23.26 -8.10
N GLN A 91 -10.05 22.47 -7.16
CA GLN A 91 -11.46 22.56 -6.76
C GLN A 91 -11.77 23.92 -6.16
N SER A 92 -10.86 24.52 -5.40
CA SER A 92 -11.09 25.74 -4.62
C SER A 92 -10.61 27.02 -5.33
N ASP A 93 -10.32 26.96 -6.64
CA ASP A 93 -9.85 28.07 -7.47
C ASP A 93 -8.65 28.84 -6.85
N LEU A 94 -7.75 28.14 -6.16
CA LEU A 94 -6.65 28.76 -5.41
C LEU A 94 -5.57 29.32 -6.33
N SER A 95 -5.05 30.50 -5.94
CA SER A 95 -3.81 31.04 -6.51
C SER A 95 -2.64 30.09 -6.25
N LEU A 96 -1.72 29.99 -7.21
CA LEU A 96 -0.60 29.03 -7.18
C LEU A 96 0.41 29.28 -6.05
N ASP A 97 0.39 30.44 -5.39
CA ASP A 97 1.19 30.70 -4.19
C ASP A 97 0.59 30.08 -2.90
N LYS A 98 -0.63 29.51 -2.96
CA LYS A 98 -1.30 28.87 -1.81
C LYS A 98 -0.88 27.42 -1.58
N TYR A 99 -0.19 26.78 -2.51
CA TYR A 99 0.27 25.39 -2.35
C TYR A 99 1.53 25.12 -3.16
N ASP A 100 2.46 24.34 -2.61
CA ASP A 100 3.75 24.04 -3.25
C ASP A 100 4.36 22.73 -2.71
N VAL A 101 5.46 22.27 -3.30
CA VAL A 101 6.12 21.01 -2.98
C VAL A 101 7.62 21.13 -2.79
N TYR A 102 8.13 20.51 -1.72
CA TYR A 102 9.53 20.50 -1.31
C TYR A 102 10.05 19.07 -1.33
N GLU A 103 11.04 18.77 -2.17
CA GLU A 103 11.60 17.42 -2.28
C GLU A 103 12.73 17.24 -1.27
N VAL A 104 12.65 16.22 -0.41
CA VAL A 104 13.77 15.88 0.47
C VAL A 104 14.83 15.11 -0.32
N LYS A 105 16.10 15.48 -0.12
CA LYS A 105 17.27 14.83 -0.74
C LYS A 105 18.36 14.72 0.32
N ASP A 106 19.14 13.64 0.28
CA ASP A 106 20.23 13.39 1.23
C ASP A 106 19.82 13.52 2.72
N ASN A 107 18.56 13.16 3.02
CA ASN A 107 17.90 13.28 4.32
C ASN A 107 17.76 14.71 4.89
N ASN A 108 17.74 15.75 4.04
CA ASN A 108 17.64 17.16 4.45
C ASN A 108 16.26 17.64 4.97
N PHE A 109 15.50 16.77 5.64
CA PHE A 109 14.12 17.03 6.12
C PHE A 109 13.96 18.37 6.84
N THR A 110 14.85 18.66 7.81
CA THR A 110 14.84 19.91 8.59
C THR A 110 14.93 21.16 7.71
N ASP A 111 15.79 21.15 6.70
CA ASP A 111 15.97 22.29 5.80
C ASP A 111 14.72 22.53 4.96
N GLN A 112 14.08 21.45 4.48
CA GLN A 112 12.84 21.54 3.70
C GLN A 112 11.65 22.00 4.56
N TYR A 113 11.58 21.58 5.83
CA TYR A 113 10.60 22.11 6.79
C TYR A 113 10.79 23.62 7.02
N ILE A 114 12.03 24.06 7.25
CA ILE A 114 12.37 25.47 7.46
C ILE A 114 12.09 26.29 6.19
N ALA A 115 12.44 25.78 5.01
CA ALA A 115 12.18 26.41 3.72
C ALA A 115 10.67 26.59 3.47
N ALA A 116 9.85 25.59 3.77
CA ALA A 116 8.40 25.68 3.66
C ALA A 116 7.79 26.72 4.61
N ILE A 117 8.20 26.70 5.90
CA ILE A 117 7.73 27.65 6.91
C ILE A 117 8.15 29.09 6.58
N ASN A 118 9.39 29.30 6.12
CA ASN A 118 9.89 30.60 5.68
C ASN A 118 9.21 31.10 4.40
N SER A 119 8.80 30.19 3.51
CA SER A 119 7.93 30.48 2.36
C SER A 119 6.47 30.76 2.74
N GLY A 120 6.14 30.80 4.04
CA GLY A 120 4.83 31.18 4.56
C GLY A 120 3.83 30.02 4.74
N ALA A 121 4.26 28.77 4.57
CA ALA A 121 3.39 27.61 4.82
C ALA A 121 2.88 27.60 6.28
N LYS A 122 1.64 27.13 6.45
CA LYS A 122 0.99 26.91 7.76
C LYS A 122 0.52 25.48 7.95
N ILE A 123 0.34 24.72 6.88
CA ILE A 123 0.02 23.30 6.90
C ILE A 123 1.15 22.58 6.17
N LEU A 124 1.89 21.71 6.87
CA LEU A 124 2.87 20.81 6.27
C LEU A 124 2.24 19.42 6.16
N VAL A 125 2.15 18.91 4.93
CA VAL A 125 1.72 17.54 4.65
C VAL A 125 2.97 16.68 4.44
N LEU A 126 3.12 15.68 5.31
CA LEU A 126 4.32 14.87 5.50
C LEU A 126 3.94 13.39 5.22
N PRO A 127 4.29 12.84 4.05
CA PRO A 127 3.99 11.47 3.66
C PRO A 127 5.10 10.52 4.11
N GLY A 128 4.81 9.45 4.84
CA GLY A 128 5.78 8.36 5.03
C GLY A 128 6.63 8.42 6.29
N PHE A 129 7.49 7.42 6.45
CA PHE A 129 8.01 7.00 7.75
C PHE A 129 9.33 7.69 8.15
N HIS A 130 10.09 8.24 7.20
CA HIS A 130 11.31 8.98 7.56
C HIS A 130 10.92 10.26 8.32
N HIS A 131 9.80 10.90 7.97
CA HIS A 131 9.22 12.00 8.71
C HIS A 131 8.94 11.67 10.18
N GLU A 132 8.47 10.47 10.52
CA GLU A 132 8.23 10.04 11.91
C GLU A 132 9.49 10.17 12.76
N SER A 133 10.62 9.69 12.22
CA SER A 133 11.92 9.65 12.91
C SER A 133 12.53 11.04 13.17
N VAL A 134 12.21 12.04 12.34
CA VAL A 134 12.83 13.38 12.40
C VAL A 134 11.90 14.47 12.95
N LEU A 135 10.58 14.34 12.79
CA LEU A 135 9.62 15.42 13.10
C LEU A 135 9.63 15.81 14.59
N GLY A 136 9.74 14.82 15.48
CA GLY A 136 9.82 15.05 16.92
C GLY A 136 11.03 15.90 17.30
N LYS A 137 12.21 15.54 16.81
CA LYS A 137 13.45 16.30 17.05
C LYS A 137 13.43 17.67 16.38
N PHE A 138 12.96 17.76 15.13
CA PHE A 138 12.83 19.03 14.42
C PHE A 138 12.04 20.05 15.25
N TYR A 139 10.89 19.64 15.79
CA TYR A 139 10.07 20.51 16.61
C TYR A 139 10.73 20.90 17.94
N GLU A 140 11.48 20.01 18.59
CA GLU A 140 12.25 20.37 19.79
C GLU A 140 13.30 21.44 19.49
N ASP A 141 14.07 21.26 18.41
CA ASP A 141 15.10 22.21 17.97
C ASP A 141 14.50 23.55 17.49
N ASN A 142 13.26 23.54 16.96
CA ASN A 142 12.63 24.68 16.27
C ASN A 142 11.33 25.18 16.93
N LYS A 143 11.06 24.84 18.19
CA LYS A 143 9.76 25.07 18.85
C LYS A 143 9.24 26.51 18.71
N GLN A 144 10.11 27.50 18.90
CA GLN A 144 9.74 28.92 18.77
C GLN A 144 9.27 29.27 17.35
N LEU A 145 9.89 28.69 16.31
CA LEU A 145 9.49 28.89 14.91
C LEU A 145 8.12 28.22 14.64
N VAL A 146 7.95 26.98 15.07
CA VAL A 146 6.69 26.21 14.89
C VAL A 146 5.52 26.89 15.59
N ASP A 147 5.67 27.20 16.88
CA ASP A 147 4.62 27.80 17.72
C ASP A 147 4.24 29.21 17.22
N SER A 148 5.22 30.10 17.03
CA SER A 148 4.95 31.50 16.67
C SER A 148 4.36 31.67 15.26
N LYS A 149 4.58 30.69 14.38
CA LYS A 149 3.95 30.64 13.06
C LYS A 149 2.61 29.90 13.09
N GLY A 150 2.29 29.14 14.13
CA GLY A 150 1.06 28.36 14.24
C GLY A 150 0.98 27.22 13.22
N ILE A 151 2.08 26.47 13.05
CA ILE A 151 2.18 25.40 12.05
C ILE A 151 1.34 24.19 12.46
N LYS A 152 0.63 23.62 11.49
CA LYS A 152 -0.09 22.34 11.58
C LYS A 152 0.61 21.29 10.73
N PHE A 153 0.60 20.05 11.21
CA PHE A 153 1.20 18.90 10.55
C PHE A 153 0.11 17.89 10.19
N ILE A 154 0.14 17.39 8.95
CA ILE A 154 -0.66 16.25 8.50
C ILE A 154 0.32 15.14 8.13
N GLY A 155 0.49 14.15 9.00
CA GLY A 155 1.33 12.97 8.76
C GLY A 155 0.53 11.89 8.03
N LEU A 156 1.11 11.24 7.03
CA LEU A 156 0.50 10.11 6.31
C LEU A 156 1.31 8.84 6.56
N ASP A 157 0.64 7.73 6.88
CA ASP A 157 1.25 6.41 7.17
C ASP A 157 2.12 6.35 8.45
N PHE A 158 2.20 7.43 9.23
CA PHE A 158 2.83 7.46 10.57
C PHE A 158 1.97 8.24 11.58
N VAL A 159 2.26 8.11 12.88
CA VAL A 159 1.59 8.86 13.96
C VAL A 159 2.40 10.10 14.33
N ILE A 160 1.75 11.28 14.35
CA ILE A 160 2.41 12.52 14.76
C ILE A 160 3.02 12.36 16.19
N PRO A 161 4.33 12.63 16.39
CA PRO A 161 5.00 12.43 17.68
C PRO A 161 4.33 13.17 18.84
N SER A 162 4.35 12.55 20.02
CA SER A 162 3.64 13.02 21.22
C SER A 162 4.18 14.32 21.83
N ASN A 163 5.34 14.80 21.40
CA ASN A 163 5.88 16.09 21.79
C ASN A 163 5.28 17.27 20.99
N ILE A 164 4.70 17.01 19.81
CA ILE A 164 3.99 18.02 19.00
C ILE A 164 2.74 18.51 19.75
N PRO A 165 2.49 19.83 19.85
CA PRO A 165 1.37 20.37 20.63
C PRO A 165 0.02 19.79 20.24
N ALA A 166 -0.87 19.63 21.21
CA ALA A 166 -2.21 19.15 20.98
C ALA A 166 -3.03 20.19 20.18
N GLY A 167 -3.68 19.72 19.12
CA GLY A 167 -4.36 20.57 18.13
C GLY A 167 -3.44 21.11 17.01
N SER A 168 -2.20 20.62 16.91
CA SER A 168 -1.28 20.93 15.81
C SER A 168 -1.01 19.74 14.88
N GLY A 169 -1.49 18.53 15.19
CA GLY A 169 -1.22 17.31 14.43
C GLY A 169 -2.47 16.52 14.04
N ILE A 170 -2.51 16.05 12.79
CA ILE A 170 -3.44 15.04 12.28
C ILE A 170 -2.61 13.92 11.65
N SER A 171 -2.91 12.66 11.99
CA SER A 171 -2.24 11.47 11.45
C SER A 171 -3.22 10.68 10.59
N LEU A 172 -2.91 10.41 9.33
CA LEU A 172 -3.76 9.68 8.38
C LEU A 172 -3.17 8.29 8.13
N LEU A 173 -3.87 7.26 8.59
CA LEU A 173 -3.44 5.87 8.54
C LEU A 173 -4.39 5.02 7.70
N PHE A 174 -3.84 4.00 7.05
CA PHE A 174 -4.57 3.14 6.11
C PHE A 174 -4.61 1.70 6.61
N GLU A 175 -5.77 1.04 6.61
CA GLU A 175 -5.89 -0.39 6.97
C GLU A 175 -5.42 -1.31 5.83
N THR A 176 -4.17 -1.18 5.40
CA THR A 176 -3.59 -1.93 4.26
C THR A 176 -3.70 -3.44 4.43
N LYS A 177 -3.73 -3.96 5.67
CA LYS A 177 -3.98 -5.39 5.96
C LYS A 177 -5.31 -5.87 5.38
N GLU A 178 -6.37 -5.05 5.39
CA GLU A 178 -7.68 -5.40 4.83
C GLU A 178 -7.61 -5.56 3.30
N ALA A 179 -7.01 -4.59 2.61
CA ALA A 179 -6.89 -4.64 1.15
C ALA A 179 -5.85 -5.68 0.67
N GLY A 180 -4.82 -5.94 1.48
CA GLY A 180 -3.93 -7.10 1.29
C GLY A 180 -4.69 -8.42 1.42
N PHE A 181 -5.58 -8.56 2.40
CA PHE A 181 -6.45 -9.73 2.54
C PHE A 181 -7.34 -9.92 1.31
N LEU A 182 -7.90 -8.83 0.76
CA LEU A 182 -8.63 -8.91 -0.50
C LEU A 182 -7.76 -9.46 -1.63
N ALA A 183 -6.53 -8.96 -1.79
CA ALA A 183 -5.61 -9.44 -2.82
C ALA A 183 -5.27 -10.93 -2.66
N GLY A 184 -4.98 -11.37 -1.44
CA GLY A 184 -4.66 -12.77 -1.15
C GLY A 184 -5.83 -13.72 -1.44
N TYR A 185 -7.03 -13.36 -0.97
CA TYR A 185 -8.22 -14.17 -1.20
C TYR A 185 -8.63 -14.18 -2.69
N ALA A 186 -8.48 -13.06 -3.39
CA ALA A 186 -8.73 -12.97 -4.83
C ALA A 186 -7.75 -13.83 -5.65
N VAL A 187 -6.47 -13.89 -5.28
CA VAL A 187 -5.50 -14.83 -5.90
C VAL A 187 -5.94 -16.27 -5.71
N GLY A 188 -6.43 -16.62 -4.51
CA GLY A 188 -7.04 -17.93 -4.23
C GLY A 188 -8.17 -18.29 -5.18
N GLU A 189 -9.24 -17.47 -5.19
CA GLU A 189 -10.41 -17.71 -6.05
C GLU A 189 -10.09 -17.69 -7.56
N TYR A 190 -9.08 -16.94 -7.99
CA TYR A 190 -8.66 -16.86 -9.39
C TYR A 190 -7.81 -18.06 -9.83
N LEU A 191 -6.86 -18.53 -9.00
CA LEU A 191 -5.94 -19.61 -9.35
C LEU A 191 -6.51 -21.02 -9.13
N LYS A 192 -7.56 -21.20 -8.32
CA LYS A 192 -8.05 -22.53 -7.88
C LYS A 192 -8.24 -23.59 -8.98
N ASP A 193 -8.70 -23.21 -10.16
CA ASP A 193 -8.96 -24.12 -11.29
C ASP A 193 -7.71 -24.38 -12.16
N LYS A 194 -6.55 -23.81 -11.81
CA LYS A 194 -5.25 -24.04 -12.47
C LYS A 194 -4.59 -25.32 -11.91
N PRO A 195 -3.64 -25.94 -12.64
CA PRO A 195 -2.85 -27.06 -12.15
C PRO A 195 -2.15 -26.75 -10.82
N ALA A 196 -1.90 -27.77 -9.99
CA ALA A 196 -1.29 -27.57 -8.66
C ALA A 196 0.09 -26.87 -8.70
N SER A 197 0.88 -27.10 -9.76
CA SER A 197 2.15 -26.41 -10.02
C SER A 197 2.01 -24.91 -10.31
N GLU A 198 0.80 -24.45 -10.67
CA GLU A 198 0.46 -23.07 -11.01
C GLU A 198 -0.35 -22.35 -9.93
N ARG A 199 -0.82 -23.06 -8.90
CA ARG A 199 -1.50 -22.45 -7.75
C ARG A 199 -0.48 -21.95 -6.73
N THR A 200 0.33 -21.00 -7.17
CA THR A 200 1.43 -20.46 -6.36
C THR A 200 1.42 -18.95 -6.29
N ALA A 201 1.67 -18.43 -5.10
CA ALA A 201 1.75 -17.02 -4.79
C ALA A 201 3.07 -16.70 -4.08
N GLY A 202 3.47 -15.43 -4.04
CA GLY A 202 4.62 -14.99 -3.25
C GLY A 202 4.59 -13.49 -2.99
N THR A 203 5.40 -13.02 -2.06
CA THR A 203 5.55 -11.59 -1.79
C THR A 203 6.97 -11.23 -1.29
N PHE A 204 7.39 -9.98 -1.48
CA PHE A 204 8.63 -9.43 -0.92
C PHE A 204 8.44 -7.93 -0.60
N GLY A 205 9.37 -7.34 0.16
CA GLY A 205 9.25 -5.97 0.66
C GLY A 205 10.50 -5.11 0.53
N GLY A 206 10.31 -3.79 0.57
CA GLY A 206 11.39 -2.79 0.58
C GLY A 206 12.07 -2.59 1.93
N GLY A 207 11.40 -2.92 3.04
CA GLY A 207 11.95 -2.83 4.39
C GLY A 207 11.06 -3.47 5.46
N THR A 208 11.62 -3.71 6.65
CA THR A 208 10.95 -4.40 7.76
C THR A 208 10.16 -3.43 8.66
N PHE A 209 9.20 -2.71 8.09
CA PHE A 209 8.34 -1.75 8.80
C PHE A 209 6.89 -1.78 8.28
N ASN A 210 5.94 -1.35 9.12
CA ASN A 210 4.50 -1.58 8.90
C ASN A 210 3.96 -1.08 7.54
N GLY A 211 4.41 0.11 7.09
CA GLY A 211 4.03 0.67 5.78
C GLY A 211 4.35 -0.22 4.58
N VAL A 212 5.27 -1.18 4.75
CA VAL A 212 5.50 -2.33 3.86
C VAL A 212 4.75 -3.55 4.38
N THR A 213 5.11 -4.04 5.57
CA THR A 213 4.78 -5.40 6.00
C THR A 213 3.29 -5.65 6.20
N ASP A 214 2.49 -4.61 6.45
CA ASP A 214 1.03 -4.75 6.59
C ASP A 214 0.36 -5.18 5.27
N PHE A 215 0.88 -4.77 4.10
CA PHE A 215 0.43 -5.31 2.81
C PHE A 215 0.77 -6.81 2.68
N ASN A 216 2.01 -7.18 3.01
CA ASN A 216 2.49 -8.57 2.92
C ASN A 216 1.70 -9.48 3.90
N GLU A 217 1.43 -9.01 5.12
CA GLU A 217 0.64 -9.71 6.14
C GLU A 217 -0.80 -9.91 5.70
N GLY A 218 -1.44 -8.84 5.22
CA GLY A 218 -2.79 -8.92 4.67
C GLY A 218 -2.87 -9.98 3.58
N PHE A 219 -1.93 -9.95 2.63
CA PHE A 219 -1.86 -10.91 1.52
C PHE A 219 -1.79 -12.37 2.00
N TYR A 220 -0.91 -12.69 2.95
CA TYR A 220 -0.89 -14.04 3.53
C TYR A 220 -2.16 -14.38 4.31
N LYS A 221 -2.73 -13.46 5.09
CA LYS A 221 -3.97 -13.71 5.84
C LYS A 221 -5.17 -13.95 4.89
N GLY A 222 -5.21 -13.29 3.74
CA GLY A 222 -6.15 -13.57 2.66
C GLY A 222 -5.98 -14.96 2.05
N LEU A 223 -4.74 -15.35 1.73
CA LEU A 223 -4.41 -16.69 1.24
C LEU A 223 -4.73 -17.78 2.26
N TYR A 224 -4.47 -17.53 3.55
CA TYR A 224 -4.76 -18.44 4.67
C TYR A 224 -6.28 -18.64 4.83
N LYS A 225 -7.05 -17.56 4.82
CA LYS A 225 -8.52 -17.62 4.89
C LYS A 225 -9.10 -18.36 3.70
N TYR A 226 -8.58 -18.12 2.49
CA TYR A 226 -8.93 -18.91 1.31
C TYR A 226 -8.63 -20.40 1.49
N ASN A 227 -7.39 -20.76 1.84
CA ASN A 227 -6.95 -22.15 1.98
C ASN A 227 -7.68 -22.93 3.10
N SER A 228 -8.08 -22.26 4.18
CA SER A 228 -8.89 -22.85 5.27
C SER A 228 -10.37 -23.08 4.91
N GLN A 229 -10.83 -22.54 3.77
CA GLN A 229 -12.19 -22.74 3.26
C GLN A 229 -12.23 -23.57 1.97
N ALA A 230 -11.14 -23.58 1.20
CA ALA A 230 -10.98 -24.33 -0.04
C ALA A 230 -10.81 -25.84 0.21
N ASP A 231 -11.41 -26.66 -0.68
CA ASP A 231 -11.15 -28.10 -0.69
C ASP A 231 -9.66 -28.38 -0.94
N SER A 232 -9.14 -29.45 -0.35
CA SER A 232 -7.69 -29.75 -0.28
C SER A 232 -6.97 -29.81 -1.64
N ASN A 233 -7.69 -30.09 -2.73
CA ASN A 233 -7.17 -30.12 -4.09
C ASN A 233 -7.05 -28.73 -4.75
N ASN A 234 -7.51 -27.65 -4.11
CA ASN A 234 -7.64 -26.31 -4.67
C ASN A 234 -6.79 -25.25 -3.96
N THR A 235 -6.06 -25.61 -2.89
CA THR A 235 -5.24 -24.67 -2.11
C THR A 235 -4.10 -24.05 -2.92
N ILE A 236 -3.67 -22.86 -2.50
CA ILE A 236 -2.50 -22.13 -2.98
C ILE A 236 -1.28 -22.50 -2.14
N GLN A 237 -0.08 -22.45 -2.72
CA GLN A 237 1.19 -22.58 -1.99
C GLN A 237 2.04 -21.30 -2.13
N THR A 238 2.80 -20.94 -1.10
CA THR A 238 3.72 -19.80 -1.14
C THR A 238 5.07 -20.17 -1.75
N LYS A 239 5.71 -19.17 -2.38
CA LYS A 239 6.99 -19.28 -3.10
C LYS A 239 7.76 -17.97 -3.00
N ASP A 240 8.19 -17.64 -1.79
CA ASP A 240 8.83 -16.37 -1.43
C ASP A 240 9.97 -16.48 -0.42
N ILE A 241 10.13 -17.64 0.23
CA ILE A 241 11.17 -17.88 1.22
C ILE A 241 12.55 -18.02 0.55
N VAL A 242 13.43 -17.08 0.87
CA VAL A 242 14.85 -17.05 0.48
C VAL A 242 15.68 -17.03 1.77
N ASP A 243 16.70 -17.89 1.85
CA ASP A 243 17.62 -17.97 3.00
C ASP A 243 16.89 -18.04 4.36
N GLY A 244 15.76 -18.78 4.37
CA GLY A 244 14.90 -19.03 5.53
C GLY A 244 13.81 -17.97 5.80
N ASN A 245 13.75 -16.87 5.04
CA ASN A 245 12.87 -15.74 5.33
C ASN A 245 12.14 -15.18 4.10
N VAL A 246 11.04 -14.47 4.33
CA VAL A 246 10.45 -13.56 3.32
C VAL A 246 11.41 -12.40 3.10
N TYR A 247 11.83 -12.15 1.85
CA TYR A 247 12.81 -11.09 1.56
C TYR A 247 12.21 -9.69 1.76
N LEU A 248 12.72 -8.93 2.74
CA LEU A 248 12.34 -7.53 3.00
C LEU A 248 13.48 -6.53 2.71
N GLY A 249 14.56 -6.99 2.07
CA GLY A 249 15.83 -6.25 2.00
C GLY A 249 16.01 -5.33 0.79
N SER A 250 14.97 -5.09 -0.03
CA SER A 250 15.14 -4.51 -1.37
C SER A 250 15.32 -2.98 -1.41
N VAL A 251 15.14 -2.29 -0.27
CA VAL A 251 15.43 -0.86 -0.02
C VAL A 251 14.89 0.14 -1.05
N PHE A 252 13.84 -0.23 -1.79
CA PHE A 252 13.18 0.59 -2.83
C PHE A 252 14.07 1.02 -4.01
N ASP A 253 15.36 0.69 -4.02
CA ASP A 253 16.31 1.06 -5.08
C ASP A 253 16.50 -0.07 -6.09
N THR A 254 15.91 0.08 -7.29
CA THR A 254 16.09 -0.84 -8.41
C THR A 254 17.45 -0.73 -9.11
N THR A 255 18.33 0.19 -8.71
CA THR A 255 19.64 0.43 -9.34
C THR A 255 20.80 -0.33 -8.68
N ASP A 256 20.71 -0.65 -7.38
CA ASP A 256 21.67 -1.53 -6.70
C ASP A 256 21.61 -2.97 -7.26
N SER A 257 22.68 -3.37 -7.94
CA SER A 257 22.84 -4.71 -8.54
C SER A 257 22.84 -5.84 -7.51
N THR A 258 23.21 -5.56 -6.26
CA THR A 258 23.11 -6.49 -5.13
C THR A 258 21.64 -6.80 -4.83
N LYS A 259 20.79 -5.78 -4.82
CA LYS A 259 19.34 -5.94 -4.61
C LYS A 259 18.69 -6.63 -5.79
N GLN A 260 19.13 -6.33 -7.02
CA GLN A 260 18.68 -7.06 -8.21
C GLN A 260 19.01 -8.55 -8.12
N ALA A 261 20.18 -8.93 -7.61
CA ALA A 261 20.55 -10.33 -7.43
C ALA A 261 19.64 -11.03 -6.40
N GLU A 262 19.36 -10.39 -5.26
CA GLU A 262 18.48 -10.93 -4.22
C GLU A 262 17.00 -11.01 -4.66
N VAL A 263 16.46 -9.96 -5.32
CA VAL A 263 15.10 -10.00 -5.89
C VAL A 263 14.99 -11.08 -6.98
N ASN A 264 16.05 -11.30 -7.78
CA ASN A 264 16.08 -12.41 -8.73
C ASN A 264 16.02 -13.78 -8.05
N LYS A 265 16.58 -13.98 -6.83
CA LYS A 265 16.36 -15.23 -6.07
C LYS A 265 14.86 -15.47 -5.85
N VAL A 266 14.12 -14.45 -5.40
CA VAL A 266 12.68 -14.52 -5.13
C VAL A 266 11.89 -14.85 -6.41
N ILE A 267 12.15 -14.13 -7.52
CA ILE A 267 11.44 -14.39 -8.80
C ILE A 267 11.73 -15.82 -9.30
N ASN A 268 12.97 -16.31 -9.14
CA ASN A 268 13.37 -17.65 -9.56
C ASN A 268 12.74 -18.81 -8.76
N LEU A 269 12.11 -18.54 -7.61
CA LEU A 269 11.23 -19.53 -6.96
C LEU A 269 10.02 -19.88 -7.85
N GLY A 270 9.62 -18.97 -8.73
CA GLY A 270 8.59 -19.20 -9.75
C GLY A 270 7.18 -19.27 -9.17
N ALA A 271 6.77 -18.23 -8.44
CA ALA A 271 5.37 -17.97 -8.07
C ALA A 271 4.55 -17.57 -9.32
N ASN A 272 3.29 -18.00 -9.39
CA ASN A 272 2.38 -17.61 -10.47
C ASN A 272 1.84 -16.18 -10.32
N VAL A 273 1.72 -15.69 -9.07
CA VAL A 273 1.41 -14.28 -8.75
C VAL A 273 2.38 -13.80 -7.68
N LEU A 274 3.05 -12.67 -7.93
CA LEU A 274 4.00 -12.05 -7.00
C LEU A 274 3.47 -10.67 -6.53
N LEU A 275 3.58 -10.37 -5.24
CA LEU A 275 3.28 -9.06 -4.65
C LEU A 275 4.60 -8.39 -4.19
N PRO A 276 5.18 -7.48 -4.98
CA PRO A 276 6.26 -6.61 -4.54
C PRO A 276 5.69 -5.42 -3.74
N VAL A 277 6.08 -5.28 -2.48
CA VAL A 277 5.73 -4.13 -1.64
C VAL A 277 6.96 -3.25 -1.46
N ALA A 278 7.40 -2.68 -2.59
CA ALA A 278 8.75 -2.12 -2.72
C ALA A 278 8.85 -1.01 -3.78
N GLY A 279 7.77 -0.25 -4.01
CA GLY A 279 7.77 0.91 -4.91
C GLY A 279 8.16 0.55 -6.37
N PRO A 280 9.24 1.12 -6.93
CA PRO A 280 9.62 0.91 -8.35
C PRO A 280 9.94 -0.56 -8.68
N TRP A 281 10.23 -1.39 -7.67
CA TRP A 281 10.44 -2.82 -7.83
C TRP A 281 9.26 -3.54 -8.50
N THR A 282 8.00 -3.09 -8.38
CA THR A 282 6.89 -3.78 -9.05
C THR A 282 7.00 -3.72 -10.56
N THR A 283 7.28 -2.53 -11.11
CA THR A 283 7.52 -2.33 -12.56
C THR A 283 8.75 -3.11 -13.02
N TRP A 284 9.83 -3.09 -12.24
CA TRP A 284 11.06 -3.85 -12.53
C TRP A 284 10.80 -5.37 -12.57
N VAL A 285 10.01 -5.89 -11.63
CA VAL A 285 9.59 -7.30 -11.57
C VAL A 285 8.67 -7.63 -12.74
N ALA A 286 7.72 -6.76 -13.10
CA ALA A 286 6.82 -6.95 -14.23
C ALA A 286 7.59 -7.05 -15.56
N ASP A 287 8.68 -6.30 -15.72
CA ASP A 287 9.55 -6.35 -16.90
C ASP A 287 10.31 -7.68 -17.09
N GLN A 288 10.45 -8.51 -16.02
CA GLN A 288 11.18 -9.77 -16.12
C GLN A 288 10.41 -10.84 -16.90
N GLN A 289 11.14 -11.63 -17.69
CA GLN A 289 10.55 -12.63 -18.62
C GLN A 289 9.91 -13.83 -17.90
N ASN A 290 10.42 -14.21 -16.73
CA ASN A 290 9.91 -15.28 -15.88
C ASN A 290 8.73 -14.83 -14.98
N THR A 291 8.52 -13.53 -14.78
CA THR A 291 7.35 -13.00 -14.05
C THR A 291 6.08 -13.20 -14.85
N LYS A 292 5.17 -14.03 -14.33
CA LYS A 292 3.84 -14.28 -14.91
C LYS A 292 2.86 -13.14 -14.61
N LEU A 293 2.53 -12.93 -13.34
CA LEU A 293 1.58 -11.91 -12.86
C LEU A 293 2.14 -11.17 -11.64
N VAL A 294 1.80 -9.89 -11.53
CA VAL A 294 2.14 -9.02 -10.39
C VAL A 294 0.90 -8.44 -9.73
N ILE A 295 1.05 -8.02 -8.48
CA ILE A 295 0.10 -7.16 -7.76
C ILE A 295 0.83 -5.85 -7.42
N GLY A 296 0.27 -4.72 -7.84
CA GLY A 296 0.79 -3.39 -7.50
C GLY A 296 0.38 -2.90 -6.12
N VAL A 297 0.91 -1.76 -5.70
CA VAL A 297 0.57 -1.08 -4.44
C VAL A 297 0.35 0.43 -4.64
N ASP A 298 -0.26 1.08 -3.65
CA ASP A 298 -0.67 2.49 -3.55
C ASP A 298 -1.69 2.95 -4.61
N VAL A 299 -1.43 2.77 -5.91
CA VAL A 299 -2.30 3.21 -7.02
C VAL A 299 -2.67 2.05 -7.95
N ASP A 300 -3.52 2.30 -8.96
CA ASP A 300 -3.70 1.35 -10.08
C ASP A 300 -2.43 1.35 -10.95
N GLN A 301 -1.39 0.61 -10.53
CA GLN A 301 -0.10 0.60 -11.22
C GLN A 301 -0.21 0.04 -12.67
N SER A 302 -1.31 -0.61 -13.03
CA SER A 302 -1.53 -1.08 -14.40
C SER A 302 -1.92 0.01 -15.41
N ILE A 303 -2.34 1.20 -14.95
CA ILE A 303 -2.44 2.41 -15.81
C ILE A 303 -1.14 3.22 -15.83
N VAL A 304 -0.17 2.88 -14.97
CA VAL A 304 1.14 3.51 -14.86
C VAL A 304 2.16 2.77 -15.72
N ASP A 305 2.30 1.47 -15.50
CA ASP A 305 3.06 0.56 -16.36
C ASP A 305 2.15 0.07 -17.49
N THR A 306 1.96 0.94 -18.49
CA THR A 306 1.18 0.62 -19.69
C THR A 306 1.82 -0.51 -20.51
N LYS A 307 3.14 -0.71 -20.41
CA LYS A 307 3.92 -1.74 -21.11
C LYS A 307 3.58 -3.14 -20.60
N ASN A 308 3.61 -3.36 -19.28
CA ASN A 308 3.28 -4.65 -18.67
C ASN A 308 1.87 -4.71 -18.07
N SER A 309 0.99 -3.77 -18.40
CA SER A 309 -0.38 -3.66 -17.85
C SER A 309 -1.12 -5.00 -17.78
N SER A 310 -1.00 -5.86 -18.80
CA SER A 310 -1.61 -7.20 -18.85
C SER A 310 -1.06 -8.23 -17.84
N LYS A 311 0.06 -7.95 -17.16
CA LYS A 311 0.58 -8.75 -16.04
C LYS A 311 -0.02 -8.37 -14.69
N TYR A 312 -0.67 -7.20 -14.56
CA TYR A 312 -1.22 -6.75 -13.29
C TYR A 312 -2.54 -7.48 -12.99
N PHE A 313 -2.48 -8.44 -12.04
CA PHE A 313 -3.65 -9.12 -11.52
C PHE A 313 -4.60 -8.14 -10.82
N THR A 314 -4.04 -7.26 -9.99
CA THR A 314 -4.72 -6.12 -9.36
C THR A 314 -3.65 -5.14 -8.85
N SER A 315 -4.04 -4.14 -8.06
CA SER A 315 -3.13 -3.35 -7.23
C SER A 315 -3.84 -3.01 -5.92
N ILE A 316 -3.14 -3.12 -4.79
CA ILE A 316 -3.65 -2.80 -3.45
C ILE A 316 -3.55 -1.29 -3.26
N THR A 317 -4.64 -0.57 -3.51
CA THR A 317 -4.64 0.89 -3.53
C THR A 317 -4.73 1.49 -2.13
N LYS A 318 -3.91 2.51 -1.84
CA LYS A 318 -4.13 3.49 -0.75
C LYS A 318 -4.68 4.78 -1.40
N GLN A 319 -5.84 5.28 -0.99
CA GLN A 319 -6.40 6.53 -1.52
C GLN A 319 -5.75 7.76 -0.86
N ILE A 320 -4.43 7.88 -0.95
CA ILE A 320 -3.63 8.94 -0.32
C ILE A 320 -4.09 10.32 -0.82
N ALA A 321 -4.31 10.46 -2.14
CA ALA A 321 -4.82 11.68 -2.74
C ALA A 321 -6.17 12.10 -2.16
N GLN A 322 -7.10 11.15 -1.96
CA GLN A 322 -8.40 11.40 -1.34
C GLN A 322 -8.25 11.84 0.12
N ALA A 323 -7.45 11.11 0.90
CA ALA A 323 -7.24 11.39 2.32
C ALA A 323 -6.61 12.77 2.56
N VAL A 324 -5.62 13.14 1.75
CA VAL A 324 -4.98 14.46 1.78
C VAL A 324 -5.95 15.55 1.33
N TYR A 325 -6.67 15.35 0.21
CA TYR A 325 -7.69 16.29 -0.27
C TYR A 325 -8.77 16.55 0.79
N GLU A 326 -9.38 15.49 1.34
CA GLU A 326 -10.41 15.55 2.38
C GLU A 326 -9.91 16.34 3.60
N THR A 327 -8.75 15.95 4.14
CA THR A 327 -8.22 16.52 5.37
C THR A 327 -7.77 17.97 5.21
N VAL A 328 -7.06 18.30 4.11
CA VAL A 328 -6.60 19.68 3.86
C VAL A 328 -7.78 20.62 3.61
N ALA A 329 -8.74 20.22 2.75
CA ALA A 329 -9.89 21.06 2.44
C ALA A 329 -10.78 21.29 3.68
N ALA A 330 -11.04 20.23 4.46
CA ALA A 330 -11.82 20.34 5.69
C ALA A 330 -11.10 21.17 6.77
N LEU A 331 -9.79 20.99 6.94
CA LEU A 331 -8.98 21.74 7.92
C LEU A 331 -8.90 23.24 7.60
N VAL A 332 -8.89 23.61 6.32
CA VAL A 332 -8.93 25.01 5.89
C VAL A 332 -10.33 25.61 6.01
N LYS A 333 -11.38 24.83 5.70
CA LYS A 333 -12.78 25.29 5.79
C LYS A 333 -13.33 25.33 7.22
N GLY A 334 -12.72 24.59 8.14
CA GLY A 334 -13.24 24.40 9.51
C GLY A 334 -14.36 23.35 9.59
N GLU A 335 -14.45 22.46 8.58
CA GLU A 335 -15.40 21.34 8.55
C GLU A 335 -14.82 20.17 9.38
N SER A 336 -15.55 19.67 10.38
CA SER A 336 -15.04 18.63 11.27
C SER A 336 -15.19 17.20 10.73
N SER A 337 -16.10 16.97 9.77
CA SER A 337 -16.49 15.64 9.27
C SER A 337 -15.34 14.77 8.73
N PHE A 338 -14.21 15.39 8.35
CA PHE A 338 -13.03 14.71 7.81
C PHE A 338 -11.80 14.77 8.73
N LEU A 339 -11.92 15.39 9.90
CA LEU A 339 -10.81 15.64 10.83
C LEU A 339 -10.83 14.71 12.07
N GLY A 340 -11.84 13.85 12.20
CA GLY A 340 -12.00 12.95 13.33
C GLY A 340 -12.16 13.70 14.65
N ASN A 341 -11.38 13.33 15.67
CA ASN A 341 -11.39 13.98 16.99
C ASN A 341 -10.43 15.19 17.09
N TYR A 342 -10.05 15.79 15.96
CA TYR A 342 -9.16 16.96 15.94
C TYR A 342 -9.87 18.21 16.47
N GLU A 343 -9.22 18.93 17.38
CA GLU A 343 -9.66 20.25 17.82
C GLU A 343 -8.47 21.23 17.83
N ASP A 344 -8.63 22.37 17.15
CA ASP A 344 -7.62 23.42 17.05
C ASP A 344 -7.10 23.83 18.44
N LYS A 345 -5.77 23.75 18.64
CA LYS A 345 -5.06 24.04 19.90
C LYS A 345 -5.51 23.21 21.13
N LYS A 346 -6.21 22.08 20.94
CA LYS A 346 -6.68 21.22 22.04
C LYS A 346 -6.38 19.72 21.86
N ALA A 347 -6.58 19.18 20.66
CA ALA A 347 -6.53 17.73 20.42
C ALA A 347 -5.93 17.39 19.07
N ASN A 348 -4.90 16.54 19.07
CA ASN A 348 -4.39 15.90 17.85
C ASN A 348 -5.29 14.71 17.47
N ALA A 349 -5.35 14.38 16.18
CA ALA A 349 -6.13 13.24 15.70
C ALA A 349 -5.25 12.14 15.10
N VAL A 350 -5.73 10.90 15.22
CA VAL A 350 -5.32 9.77 14.40
C VAL A 350 -6.57 9.27 13.68
N ILE A 351 -6.58 9.36 12.36
CA ILE A 351 -7.68 8.95 11.48
C ILE A 351 -7.20 7.70 10.75
N LYS A 352 -7.65 6.53 11.21
CA LYS A 352 -7.37 5.25 10.55
C LYS A 352 -8.64 4.76 9.85
N LYS A 353 -8.55 4.44 8.56
CA LYS A 353 -9.69 4.07 7.71
C LYS A 353 -9.33 2.91 6.79
N GLY A 354 -10.33 2.06 6.53
CA GLY A 354 -10.21 0.83 5.76
C GLY A 354 -11.10 0.74 4.52
N ILE A 355 -11.45 -0.48 4.15
CA ILE A 355 -12.29 -0.84 3.00
C ILE A 355 -13.65 -0.14 3.04
N ASP A 356 -14.32 -0.17 4.20
CA ASP A 356 -15.68 0.37 4.36
C ASP A 356 -15.73 1.91 4.21
N ALA A 357 -14.59 2.58 4.37
CA ALA A 357 -14.40 4.01 4.13
C ALA A 357 -13.74 4.32 2.76
N LYS A 358 -13.60 3.31 1.89
CA LYS A 358 -12.87 3.35 0.60
C LYS A 358 -11.40 3.80 0.64
N TRP A 359 -10.80 4.02 1.82
CA TRP A 359 -9.43 4.57 1.90
C TRP A 359 -8.35 3.56 1.49
N VAL A 360 -8.68 2.28 1.48
CA VAL A 360 -7.92 1.23 0.77
C VAL A 360 -8.86 0.39 -0.11
N GLY A 361 -8.30 -0.41 -1.02
CA GLY A 361 -9.09 -1.25 -1.93
C GLY A 361 -8.25 -1.99 -2.97
N LEU A 362 -8.91 -2.53 -4.00
CA LEU A 362 -8.28 -3.22 -5.12
C LEU A 362 -8.60 -2.54 -6.47
N ALA A 363 -7.58 -2.39 -7.31
CA ALA A 363 -7.73 -1.92 -8.69
C ALA A 363 -8.32 -3.01 -9.62
N PRO A 364 -9.17 -2.65 -10.61
CA PRO A 364 -9.72 -3.60 -11.57
C PRO A 364 -8.64 -4.26 -12.43
N SER A 365 -8.70 -5.59 -12.54
CA SER A 365 -7.72 -6.42 -13.24
C SER A 365 -7.60 -6.10 -14.74
N LYS A 366 -6.39 -6.25 -15.29
CA LYS A 366 -6.11 -6.10 -16.73
C LYS A 366 -5.60 -7.38 -17.41
N VAL A 367 -5.56 -8.51 -16.71
CA VAL A 367 -5.07 -9.80 -17.25
C VAL A 367 -5.92 -10.31 -18.41
N ALA A 368 -5.44 -11.31 -19.15
CA ALA A 368 -6.13 -11.84 -20.32
C ALA A 368 -7.58 -12.30 -20.02
N ASP A 369 -7.79 -12.98 -18.89
CA ASP A 369 -9.07 -13.38 -18.31
C ASP A 369 -9.52 -12.45 -17.18
N LYS A 370 -9.40 -11.13 -17.37
CA LYS A 370 -9.82 -10.08 -16.42
C LYS A 370 -11.25 -10.25 -15.89
N GLU A 371 -12.18 -10.80 -16.66
CA GLU A 371 -13.54 -11.08 -16.19
C GLU A 371 -13.53 -12.10 -15.03
N LYS A 372 -12.69 -13.14 -15.12
CA LYS A 372 -12.47 -14.10 -14.04
C LYS A 372 -11.76 -13.45 -12.85
N ALA A 373 -10.70 -12.68 -13.11
CA ALA A 373 -9.95 -11.99 -12.06
C ALA A 373 -10.82 -10.99 -11.29
N ASN A 374 -11.63 -10.17 -11.97
CA ASN A 374 -12.56 -9.24 -11.34
C ASN A 374 -13.70 -9.95 -10.59
N ALA A 375 -14.17 -11.12 -11.05
CA ALA A 375 -15.09 -11.95 -10.28
C ALA A 375 -14.45 -12.53 -9.00
N ALA A 376 -13.17 -12.89 -9.03
CA ALA A 376 -12.42 -13.31 -7.84
C ALA A 376 -12.18 -12.14 -6.85
N ILE A 377 -11.93 -10.93 -7.37
CA ILE A 377 -11.87 -9.69 -6.57
C ILE A 377 -13.21 -9.42 -5.88
N ALA A 378 -14.34 -9.53 -6.59
CA ALA A 378 -15.67 -9.34 -6.00
C ALA A 378 -15.93 -10.31 -4.82
N LYS A 379 -15.60 -11.59 -4.99
CA LYS A 379 -15.69 -12.59 -3.90
C LYS A 379 -14.76 -12.33 -2.74
N ALA A 380 -13.63 -11.66 -2.96
CA ALA A 380 -12.75 -11.27 -1.87
C ALA A 380 -13.39 -10.19 -0.99
N PHE A 381 -14.12 -9.23 -1.59
CA PHE A 381 -14.94 -8.28 -0.82
C PHE A 381 -16.05 -9.00 -0.05
N GLU A 382 -16.78 -9.93 -0.69
CA GLU A 382 -17.79 -10.77 -0.01
C GLU A 382 -17.19 -11.51 1.20
N ALA A 383 -16.00 -12.12 1.03
CA ALA A 383 -15.30 -12.84 2.09
C ALA A 383 -14.79 -11.93 3.22
N PHE A 384 -14.37 -10.70 2.91
CA PHE A 384 -13.98 -9.68 3.90
C PHE A 384 -15.19 -9.18 4.71
N HIS A 385 -16.31 -8.92 4.05
CA HIS A 385 -17.55 -8.51 4.71
C HIS A 385 -18.19 -9.64 5.52
N ALA A 386 -17.89 -10.90 5.19
CA ALA A 386 -18.29 -12.08 5.96
C ALA A 386 -17.36 -12.44 7.14
N LEU A 387 -16.25 -11.72 7.37
CA LEU A 387 -15.39 -11.93 8.54
C LEU A 387 -16.11 -11.57 9.84
N THR A 388 -15.97 -12.41 10.87
CA THR A 388 -16.46 -12.10 12.22
C THR A 388 -15.66 -10.98 12.87
N THR A 389 -16.15 -10.42 13.97
CA THR A 389 -15.42 -9.42 14.78
C THR A 389 -14.03 -9.90 15.19
N GLU A 390 -13.94 -11.18 15.58
CA GLU A 390 -12.71 -11.85 16.00
C GLU A 390 -11.76 -12.06 14.82
N GLU A 391 -12.29 -12.39 13.64
CA GLU A 391 -11.47 -12.53 12.43
C GLU A 391 -10.99 -11.18 11.90
N LYS A 392 -11.79 -10.10 12.00
CA LYS A 392 -11.33 -8.74 11.71
C LYS A 392 -10.26 -8.28 12.70
N ALA A 393 -10.39 -8.61 13.98
CA ALA A 393 -9.37 -8.34 14.99
C ALA A 393 -8.06 -9.13 14.74
N TRP A 394 -8.16 -10.42 14.36
CA TRP A 394 -7.00 -11.21 13.91
C TRP A 394 -6.33 -10.60 12.67
N LEU A 395 -7.13 -10.14 11.70
CA LEU A 395 -6.64 -9.57 10.45
C LEU A 395 -5.74 -8.35 10.70
N VAL A 396 -6.20 -7.39 11.51
CA VAL A 396 -5.39 -6.20 11.83
C VAL A 396 -4.27 -6.47 12.85
N GLY A 397 -4.45 -7.45 13.74
CA GLY A 397 -3.50 -7.85 14.80
C GLY A 397 -2.21 -8.52 14.31
N LYS A 398 -1.36 -8.99 15.25
CA LYS A 398 -0.04 -9.57 14.98
C LYS A 398 0.01 -11.10 15.15
N LYS A 399 -1.15 -11.74 15.34
CA LYS A 399 -1.30 -13.20 15.34
C LYS A 399 -1.14 -13.78 13.94
N VAL A 400 -0.60 -15.00 13.84
CA VAL A 400 -0.41 -15.70 12.57
C VAL A 400 -1.73 -16.34 12.14
N LYS A 401 -2.34 -17.16 13.00
CA LYS A 401 -3.63 -17.84 12.79
C LYS A 401 -4.70 -17.28 13.75
N PRO A 402 -6.00 -17.31 13.40
CA PRO A 402 -7.06 -16.82 14.29
C PRO A 402 -7.14 -17.55 15.64
N SER A 403 -6.67 -18.79 15.68
CA SER A 403 -6.62 -19.67 16.85
C SER A 403 -5.51 -19.36 17.85
N ASP A 404 -4.51 -18.56 17.47
CA ASP A 404 -3.30 -18.41 18.28
C ASP A 404 -3.58 -17.58 19.53
N THR A 405 -2.96 -17.92 20.66
CA THR A 405 -3.11 -17.14 21.89
C THR A 405 -2.28 -15.86 21.86
N ASN A 406 -1.07 -15.95 21.29
CA ASN A 406 -0.02 -14.93 21.40
C ASN A 406 0.20 -14.19 20.07
N ASP A 407 0.60 -12.93 20.15
CA ASP A 407 1.08 -12.15 19.01
C ASP A 407 2.54 -12.48 18.68
N VAL A 408 2.92 -12.38 17.39
CA VAL A 408 4.32 -12.44 16.94
C VAL A 408 4.78 -11.02 16.66
N GLU A 409 5.56 -10.42 17.56
CA GLU A 409 5.91 -8.98 17.49
C GLU A 409 6.80 -8.62 16.30
N SER A 410 7.81 -9.44 16.00
CA SER A 410 8.72 -9.22 14.86
C SER A 410 8.01 -9.37 13.52
N ASN A 411 8.03 -8.31 12.71
CA ASN A 411 7.38 -8.30 11.39
C ASN A 411 8.00 -9.34 10.44
N GLN A 412 9.32 -9.58 10.55
CA GLN A 412 10.02 -10.59 9.74
C GLN A 412 9.56 -12.01 10.10
N ASP A 413 9.56 -12.35 11.40
CA ASP A 413 9.16 -13.68 11.86
C ASP A 413 7.67 -13.93 11.64
N ARG A 414 6.84 -12.89 11.80
CA ARG A 414 5.40 -12.94 11.52
C ARG A 414 5.11 -13.25 10.06
N LEU A 415 5.84 -12.64 9.12
CA LEU A 415 5.71 -12.92 7.68
C LEU A 415 6.21 -14.33 7.31
N THR A 416 7.37 -14.75 7.83
CA THR A 416 7.90 -16.10 7.61
C THR A 416 6.93 -17.18 8.16
N GLN A 417 6.36 -16.98 9.35
CA GLN A 417 5.35 -17.88 9.92
C GLN A 417 4.01 -17.84 9.18
N LEU A 418 3.58 -16.68 8.68
CA LEU A 418 2.39 -16.56 7.84
C LEU A 418 2.54 -17.31 6.51
N SER A 419 3.70 -17.23 5.86
CA SER A 419 4.00 -18.00 4.64
C SER A 419 3.90 -19.52 4.90
N ALA A 420 4.45 -20.00 6.01
CA ALA A 420 4.28 -21.39 6.44
C ALA A 420 2.81 -21.76 6.74
N ALA A 421 2.10 -20.92 7.49
CA ALA A 421 0.69 -21.14 7.85
C ALA A 421 -0.24 -21.24 6.64
N VAL A 422 0.03 -20.49 5.56
CA VAL A 422 -0.70 -20.61 4.28
C VAL A 422 -0.54 -22.01 3.67
N ASN A 423 0.68 -22.57 3.70
CA ASN A 423 0.94 -23.90 3.13
C ASN A 423 0.33 -25.04 3.95
N GLU A 424 0.25 -24.88 5.27
CA GLU A 424 -0.42 -25.79 6.19
C GLU A 424 -1.95 -25.74 6.07
N ALA A 425 -2.50 -24.55 5.80
CA ALA A 425 -3.94 -24.29 5.83
C ALA A 425 -4.71 -25.16 4.82
N LYS A 426 -5.71 -25.88 5.34
CA LYS A 426 -6.65 -26.72 4.58
C LYS A 426 -8.00 -26.66 5.30
N LYS A 427 -9.09 -26.69 4.53
CA LYS A 427 -10.43 -26.96 5.05
C LYS A 427 -10.42 -28.25 5.88
N PRO A 428 -10.95 -28.25 7.13
CA PRO A 428 -11.05 -29.46 7.92
C PRO A 428 -11.86 -30.53 7.18
N ASN A 429 -11.36 -31.78 7.17
CA ASN A 429 -12.19 -32.90 6.76
C ASN A 429 -13.36 -33.00 7.73
N VAL A 430 -14.59 -32.82 7.22
CA VAL A 430 -15.78 -33.28 7.93
C VAL A 430 -15.75 -34.80 7.86
N GLU A 431 -15.19 -35.44 8.89
CA GLU A 431 -15.34 -36.88 9.06
C GLU A 431 -16.83 -37.18 9.24
N THR A 432 -17.45 -37.69 8.17
CA THR A 432 -18.74 -38.37 8.26
C THR A 432 -18.53 -39.62 9.08
N THR A 433 -18.63 -39.47 10.41
CA THR A 433 -18.45 -40.55 11.37
C THR A 433 -19.42 -41.67 10.98
N PRO A 434 -18.94 -42.88 10.66
CA PRO A 434 -19.85 -43.99 10.35
C PRO A 434 -20.78 -44.19 11.54
N VAL A 435 -22.10 -44.17 11.30
CA VAL A 435 -23.07 -44.46 12.35
C VAL A 435 -22.95 -45.94 12.68
N THR A 436 -22.13 -46.24 13.69
CA THR A 436 -21.89 -47.60 14.18
C THR A 436 -23.17 -48.15 14.79
N VAL A 437 -24.00 -48.78 13.97
CA VAL A 437 -25.18 -49.52 14.42
C VAL A 437 -24.71 -50.58 15.43
N PRO A 438 -25.18 -50.55 16.69
CA PRO A 438 -24.70 -51.47 17.71
C PRO A 438 -25.17 -52.90 17.37
N ALA A 439 -24.22 -53.84 17.29
CA ALA A 439 -24.53 -55.24 17.05
C ALA A 439 -25.25 -55.86 18.25
N THR A 440 -26.57 -56.02 18.16
CA THR A 440 -27.37 -56.74 19.15
C THR A 440 -27.12 -58.25 19.06
N GLY A 441 -26.72 -58.86 20.18
CA GLY A 441 -26.38 -60.28 20.26
C GLY A 441 -27.57 -61.23 20.13
N THR A 442 -27.27 -62.47 19.74
CA THR A 442 -28.24 -63.53 19.43
C THR A 442 -29.02 -64.05 20.65
N THR A 443 -30.35 -64.12 20.55
CA THR A 443 -31.20 -65.01 21.35
C THR A 443 -32.26 -65.71 20.49
N SER A 444 -32.78 -66.83 20.96
CA SER A 444 -33.45 -67.85 20.13
C SER A 444 -34.98 -67.69 20.01
N GLY A 445 -35.44 -67.33 18.81
CA GLY A 445 -36.54 -67.96 18.06
C GLY A 445 -37.99 -68.02 18.62
N SER A 446 -38.96 -67.59 17.79
CA SER A 446 -40.18 -68.38 17.49
C SER A 446 -40.99 -67.80 16.32
N THR A 447 -41.48 -68.68 15.42
CA THR A 447 -42.73 -68.62 14.62
C THR A 447 -43.20 -67.37 13.84
N SER A 448 -43.55 -67.60 12.55
CA SER A 448 -44.56 -66.90 11.70
C SER A 448 -44.36 -65.41 11.35
N SER A 449 -44.76 -64.90 10.18
CA SER A 449 -45.30 -65.49 8.93
C SER A 449 -45.12 -64.53 7.73
N GLU A 450 -45.63 -64.93 6.56
CA GLU A 450 -45.94 -64.20 5.30
C GLU A 450 -45.93 -62.64 5.35
N GLU A 451 -45.47 -61.92 4.33
CA GLU A 451 -46.15 -61.81 3.01
C GLU A 451 -45.23 -61.48 1.79
N LYS A 452 -45.80 -61.13 0.63
CA LYS A 452 -45.12 -60.89 -0.67
C LYS A 452 -45.37 -59.46 -1.20
N GLU A 453 -44.37 -58.87 -1.87
CA GLU A 453 -44.45 -58.16 -3.17
C GLU A 453 -43.05 -57.60 -3.52
N LYS A 454 -42.45 -57.58 -4.73
CA LYS A 454 -42.76 -57.99 -6.13
C LYS A 454 -42.99 -56.85 -7.15
N GLU A 455 -41.90 -56.18 -7.55
CA GLU A 455 -41.68 -55.46 -8.83
C GLU A 455 -40.15 -55.25 -8.98
N ALA A 456 -39.43 -55.36 -10.12
CA ALA A 456 -39.70 -55.20 -11.56
C ALA A 456 -40.04 -53.74 -11.93
N GLU A 457 -39.49 -53.08 -12.96
CA GLU A 457 -38.49 -53.41 -14.00
C GLU A 457 -37.85 -52.05 -14.46
N THR A 458 -36.85 -51.87 -15.35
CA THR A 458 -36.20 -52.66 -16.41
C THR A 458 -34.74 -52.19 -16.61
N ALA A 459 -33.88 -53.00 -17.22
CA ALA A 459 -32.51 -52.63 -17.64
C ALA A 459 -32.44 -52.32 -19.15
N ALA A 460 -31.56 -51.39 -19.55
CA ALA A 460 -31.20 -51.14 -20.95
C ALA A 460 -29.69 -50.86 -21.08
N GLN A 461 -29.09 -51.28 -22.20
CA GLN A 461 -27.65 -51.52 -22.31
C GLN A 461 -27.11 -51.21 -23.72
N THR A 462 -26.19 -50.25 -23.82
CA THR A 462 -25.15 -50.05 -24.86
C THR A 462 -24.26 -48.90 -24.37
N GLY A 463 -22.93 -48.92 -24.43
CA GLY A 463 -22.02 -49.91 -24.98
C GLY A 463 -21.47 -49.49 -26.34
N ASP A 464 -20.24 -48.98 -26.36
CA ASP A 464 -19.28 -49.30 -27.42
C ASP A 464 -17.84 -49.09 -26.96
N LYS A 465 -16.89 -49.73 -27.67
CA LYS A 465 -15.47 -49.78 -27.32
C LYS A 465 -14.65 -50.04 -28.58
N GLU A 466 -13.78 -49.10 -28.97
CA GLU A 466 -12.84 -49.33 -30.08
C GLU A 466 -11.43 -48.81 -29.78
N THR A 467 -10.44 -49.52 -30.30
CA THR A 467 -9.00 -49.29 -30.15
C THR A 467 -8.30 -49.69 -31.44
N THR A 468 -7.46 -48.82 -32.01
CA THR A 468 -6.63 -49.13 -33.19
C THR A 468 -5.26 -48.49 -33.11
N GLU A 469 -4.25 -49.16 -33.67
CA GLU A 469 -2.83 -48.77 -33.66
C GLU A 469 -2.35 -48.22 -35.01
N SER A 470 -1.32 -47.35 -34.98
CA SER A 470 -0.17 -47.27 -35.90
C SER A 470 0.85 -46.30 -35.24
N THR A 471 2.17 -46.52 -35.13
CA THR A 471 3.22 -46.82 -36.14
C THR A 471 3.38 -45.71 -37.20
N ASP A 472 4.57 -45.29 -37.66
CA ASP A 472 5.89 -45.94 -37.60
C ASP A 472 7.12 -44.96 -37.56
N LYS A 473 8.31 -45.51 -37.26
CA LYS A 473 9.73 -45.05 -37.39
C LYS A 473 10.10 -43.63 -37.89
N THR A 474 11.06 -43.03 -37.17
CA THR A 474 12.53 -43.03 -37.51
C THR A 474 13.30 -42.64 -36.21
N THR A 475 14.31 -43.32 -35.65
CA THR A 475 15.61 -43.90 -36.10
C THR A 475 16.55 -42.92 -36.80
N GLY A 476 17.75 -42.58 -36.29
CA GLY A 476 18.40 -42.95 -35.01
C GLY A 476 19.92 -42.70 -35.01
N THR A 477 20.63 -43.13 -33.94
CA THR A 477 22.12 -43.25 -33.80
C THR A 477 22.97 -41.95 -33.88
N GLU A 478 24.12 -41.78 -33.22
CA GLU A 478 24.98 -42.56 -32.28
C GLU A 478 25.53 -41.59 -31.18
N SER A 479 25.81 -41.97 -29.92
CA SER A 479 27.02 -42.67 -29.38
C SER A 479 28.33 -41.88 -29.58
N THR A 480 29.32 -41.80 -28.66
CA THR A 480 29.79 -42.75 -27.62
C THR A 480 30.42 -42.08 -26.38
N THR A 481 30.38 -42.77 -25.21
CA THR A 481 31.40 -42.83 -24.10
C THR A 481 31.95 -41.54 -23.43
N GLY A 482 32.17 -41.49 -22.10
CA GLY A 482 31.89 -42.46 -21.01
C GLY A 482 32.88 -42.39 -19.83
N ALA A 483 32.54 -43.06 -18.70
CA ALA A 483 33.41 -43.39 -17.54
C ALA A 483 33.95 -42.20 -16.69
N THR A 484 34.29 -42.31 -15.38
CA THR A 484 33.98 -43.24 -14.26
C THR A 484 34.39 -42.54 -12.95
N GLY A 485 33.73 -42.82 -11.82
CA GLY A 485 34.19 -42.37 -10.49
C GLY A 485 33.22 -42.75 -9.35
N THR A 486 33.72 -43.40 -8.30
CA THR A 486 32.91 -43.99 -7.22
C THR A 486 33.54 -43.69 -5.84
N SER A 487 32.81 -43.98 -4.75
CA SER A 487 33.23 -43.93 -3.33
C SER A 487 33.19 -42.54 -2.65
N SER A 488 33.08 -42.40 -1.32
CA SER A 488 32.36 -43.23 -0.32
C SER A 488 32.30 -42.48 1.03
N SER A 489 31.15 -42.56 1.70
CA SER A 489 30.94 -42.63 3.17
C SER A 489 31.82 -41.86 4.18
N SER A 490 31.17 -41.09 5.06
CA SER A 490 31.38 -41.23 6.51
C SER A 490 30.19 -40.68 7.32
N GLU A 491 29.83 -41.37 8.40
CA GLU A 491 28.97 -40.85 9.48
C GLU A 491 29.88 -40.16 10.52
N THR A 492 29.36 -39.25 11.35
CA THR A 492 29.80 -39.04 12.75
C THR A 492 28.67 -38.44 13.59
N THR A 493 28.62 -38.84 14.85
CA THR A 493 27.53 -38.66 15.83
C THR A 493 27.28 -37.25 16.36
N THR A 494 26.06 -37.08 16.89
CA THR A 494 25.63 -36.06 17.85
C THR A 494 26.52 -35.90 19.07
N THR A 495 26.56 -34.69 19.65
CA THR A 495 26.89 -34.47 21.07
C THR A 495 25.87 -33.51 21.70
N THR A 496 25.36 -33.85 22.88
CA THR A 496 24.49 -33.00 23.70
C THR A 496 25.30 -32.05 24.58
N GLY A 497 24.82 -30.82 24.79
CA GLY A 497 25.37 -29.89 25.77
C GLY A 497 24.27 -28.99 26.33
N THR A 498 23.87 -29.25 27.58
CA THR A 498 22.90 -28.42 28.32
C THR A 498 23.59 -27.88 29.55
N GLU A 499 23.66 -26.56 29.69
CA GLU A 499 23.92 -25.93 30.98
C GLU A 499 23.31 -24.53 31.02
N SER A 500 23.01 -24.02 32.21
CA SER A 500 22.36 -22.73 32.41
C SER A 500 23.21 -21.82 33.29
N GLY A 501 23.18 -20.53 32.98
CA GLY A 501 23.86 -19.50 33.75
C GLY A 501 23.35 -18.13 33.30
N ALA A 502 22.83 -17.35 34.23
CA ALA A 502 22.42 -15.97 33.98
C ALA A 502 23.44 -15.02 34.59
N GLU A 503 23.74 -13.93 33.90
CA GLU A 503 24.12 -12.68 34.57
C GLU A 503 23.88 -11.47 33.65
N THR A 504 23.63 -10.32 34.28
CA THR A 504 23.27 -9.06 33.61
C THR A 504 24.48 -8.15 33.44
N SER A 505 24.67 -7.56 32.27
CA SER A 505 25.51 -6.35 32.15
C SER A 505 25.08 -5.45 30.98
N THR A 506 25.14 -4.14 31.22
CA THR A 506 24.86 -3.08 30.24
C THR A 506 26.14 -2.63 29.55
N GLN A 507 26.12 -2.44 28.22
CA GLN A 507 27.18 -1.71 27.51
C GLN A 507 26.62 -0.71 26.50
N ASN A 508 27.15 0.51 26.54
CA ASN A 508 27.01 1.52 25.48
C ASN A 508 28.05 1.26 24.38
N PRO A 509 27.80 1.68 23.12
CA PRO A 509 28.80 1.66 22.07
C PRO A 509 29.93 2.70 22.32
N PRO A 510 31.16 2.46 21.82
CA PRO A 510 32.33 3.31 22.07
C PRO A 510 32.36 4.56 21.17
N ALA A 511 33.01 5.62 21.66
CA ALA A 511 33.40 6.78 20.85
C ALA A 511 34.75 6.54 20.16
N SER A 512 34.93 7.10 18.96
CA SER A 512 36.19 7.04 18.21
C SER A 512 37.06 8.28 18.48
N GLU A 513 38.23 8.10 19.10
CA GLU A 513 39.25 9.15 19.19
C GLU A 513 39.96 9.36 17.85
N ALA A 514 40.31 10.62 17.54
CA ALA A 514 41.05 10.98 16.33
C ALA A 514 42.55 11.15 16.63
N THR A 515 43.40 10.34 15.98
CA THR A 515 44.86 10.44 16.13
C THR A 515 45.45 11.51 15.22
N THR A 516 46.33 12.36 15.76
CA THR A 516 47.05 13.42 15.02
C THR A 516 48.48 13.01 14.69
N THR A 517 49.03 13.49 13.56
CA THR A 517 50.46 13.69 13.19
C THR A 517 50.57 13.90 11.66
N ASN A 518 51.49 14.68 11.07
CA ASN A 518 52.33 15.80 11.56
C ASN A 518 52.97 16.56 10.36
N THR A 519 53.26 17.87 10.50
CA THR A 519 54.34 18.66 9.79
C THR A 519 54.41 18.71 8.23
N SER A 520 54.95 19.73 7.54
CA SER A 520 55.49 21.07 7.87
C SER A 520 55.70 21.93 6.58
N GLU A 521 56.32 23.12 6.71
CA GLU A 521 56.78 24.08 5.67
C GLU A 521 55.64 24.90 5.00
N GLU A 522 55.44 26.18 5.34
CA GLU A 522 56.26 27.42 5.19
C GLU A 522 56.26 28.05 3.78
N THR A 523 55.68 29.25 3.66
CA THR A 523 56.45 30.47 3.27
C THR A 523 55.68 31.78 3.49
N SER A 524 56.44 32.85 3.74
CA SER A 524 56.01 34.20 4.13
C SER A 524 55.43 35.07 2.99
N SER A 525 54.47 35.96 3.29
CA SER A 525 54.62 37.42 3.04
C SER A 525 53.42 38.29 3.46
N ALA A 526 53.72 39.50 3.96
CA ALA A 526 52.83 40.64 4.28
C ALA A 526 53.74 41.88 4.60
N PRO A 527 53.26 43.12 4.88
CA PRO A 527 51.92 43.75 4.70
C PRO A 527 51.97 45.16 4.02
N ALA A 528 50.81 45.80 3.84
CA ALA A 528 50.55 47.27 3.81
C ALA A 528 49.03 47.49 4.04
N GLU A 529 48.47 48.41 4.83
CA GLU A 529 48.64 49.89 4.97
C GLU A 529 48.23 50.69 3.70
N SER A 530 47.48 51.81 3.74
CA SER A 530 46.79 52.62 4.78
C SER A 530 45.89 53.70 4.09
N SER A 531 44.96 54.52 4.64
CA SER A 531 44.26 54.69 5.94
C SER A 531 43.11 55.75 5.82
N THR A 532 42.14 55.78 6.75
CA THR A 532 41.16 56.90 7.06
C THR A 532 40.13 57.31 5.98
N THR A 533 39.05 58.11 6.17
CA THR A 533 38.41 58.98 7.22
C THR A 533 36.87 59.02 6.93
N ALA A 534 35.91 59.61 7.67
CA ALA A 534 35.66 59.95 9.10
C ALA A 534 34.20 60.51 9.24
N SER A 535 33.66 60.66 10.47
CA SER A 535 32.32 61.27 10.77
C SER A 535 32.40 62.79 11.04
N PRO A 536 31.25 63.49 11.27
CA PRO A 536 30.89 63.83 12.66
C PRO A 536 29.36 63.84 12.98
N GLU A 537 29.01 64.25 14.21
CA GLU A 537 27.68 64.16 14.87
C GLU A 537 26.88 65.47 14.86
N SER A 538 25.60 65.47 15.31
CA SER A 538 25.19 66.15 16.58
C SER A 538 23.67 66.21 16.89
N THR A 539 23.32 65.71 18.09
CA THR A 539 22.29 66.16 19.07
C THR A 539 21.08 67.04 18.68
N SER A 540 19.87 66.68 19.14
CA SER A 540 19.26 67.24 20.39
C SER A 540 17.77 66.86 20.61
N SER A 541 17.32 66.85 21.87
CA SER A 541 15.91 66.72 22.31
C SER A 541 15.42 68.02 22.95
N PRO A 542 14.09 68.23 23.15
CA PRO A 542 13.59 68.21 24.54
C PRO A 542 12.10 67.81 24.79
N SER A 543 11.88 67.24 25.99
CA SER A 543 10.78 67.46 26.96
C SER A 543 9.28 67.36 26.62
N SER A 544 8.56 66.65 27.50
CA SER A 544 7.09 66.65 27.67
C SER A 544 6.56 67.88 28.46
N PRO A 545 5.22 68.03 28.56
CA PRO A 545 4.58 68.07 29.88
C PRO A 545 3.46 67.01 30.03
N ALA A 546 2.72 67.01 31.15
CA ALA A 546 1.87 65.89 31.58
C ALA A 546 0.53 66.31 32.23
N SER A 547 -0.31 65.29 32.54
CA SER A 547 -1.44 65.31 33.50
C SER A 547 -2.74 66.02 33.07
N PRO A 548 -3.91 65.75 33.72
CA PRO A 548 -4.14 64.96 34.93
C PRO A 548 -5.15 63.79 34.82
N GLU A 549 -5.35 63.12 35.96
CA GLU A 549 -6.31 62.03 36.20
C GLU A 549 -7.76 62.53 36.36
N SER A 550 -8.72 61.61 36.26
CA SER A 550 -9.94 61.68 37.08
C SER A 550 -10.50 60.27 37.35
N SER A 551 -10.51 59.86 38.61
CA SER A 551 -11.16 58.63 39.07
C SER A 551 -12.66 58.84 39.32
N ASN A 552 -13.48 57.81 39.04
CA ASN A 552 -14.70 57.52 39.80
C ASN A 552 -15.12 56.05 39.60
#